data_AF-A0A842L454-F1
#
_entry.id   AF-A0A842L454-F1
#
_cell.length_a   1.000
_cell.length_b   1.000
_cell.length_c   1.000
_cell.angle_alpha   90.00
_cell.angle_beta   90.00
_cell.angle_gamma   90.00
#
_symmetry.space_group_name_H-M   'P 1'
#
loop_
_entity.id
_entity.type
_entity.pdbx_description
1 polymer ?
#
loop_
_entity_poly.entity_id
_entity_poly.type
_entity_poly.pdbx_seq_one_letter_code
_entity_poly.pdbx_strand_id
1 'polypeptide(L)' 'MLEEGSIVEGPFWPEPLEIKSIEKIGEDSYRIVGVLVNSRKHEENILSSDELEML' A
#
# COMPACT_ATOMS: atom_id res chain seq x y z
N MET A 1 -2.99 5.17 -11.34
CA MET A 1 -2.82 3.71 -11.30
C MET A 1 -1.80 3.45 -10.22
N LEU A 2 -2.14 2.63 -9.23
CA LEU A 2 -1.24 2.36 -8.11
C LEU A 2 -0.04 1.57 -8.64
N GLU A 3 1.18 2.12 -8.50
CA GLU A 3 2.39 1.50 -9.02
C GLU A 3 3.56 1.68 -8.04
N GLU A 4 4.61 0.88 -8.22
CA GLU A 4 5.84 1.03 -7.44
C GLU A 4 6.41 2.45 -7.55
N GLY A 5 6.86 3.00 -6.43
CA GLY A 5 7.32 4.38 -6.30
C GLY A 5 6.19 5.40 -6.07
N SER A 6 4.92 5.00 -6.19
CA SER A 6 3.79 5.87 -5.82
C SER A 6 3.81 6.17 -4.33
N ILE A 7 3.48 7.41 -3.96
CA ILE A 7 3.20 7.80 -2.57
C ILE A 7 1.69 7.86 -2.42
N VAL A 8 1.16 7.11 -1.47
CA VAL A 8 -0.28 6.96 -1.22
C VAL A 8 -0.62 7.31 0.22
N GLU A 9 -1.84 7.79 0.44
CA GLU A 9 -2.39 8.10 1.76
C GLU A 9 -3.64 7.28 1.97
N GLY A 10 -3.89 6.81 3.19
CA GLY A 10 -5.07 6.01 3.46
C GLY A 10 -5.22 5.71 4.94
N PRO A 11 -6.39 5.18 5.35
CA PRO A 11 -6.69 4.92 6.76
C PRO A 11 -5.86 3.78 7.37
N PHE A 12 -5.07 3.07 6.56
CA PHE A 12 -4.28 1.91 6.95
C PHE A 12 -2.94 2.29 7.60
N TRP A 13 -2.46 3.52 7.40
CA TRP A 13 -1.16 3.97 7.88
C TRP A 13 -1.26 5.31 8.61
N PRO A 14 -0.38 5.57 9.59
CA PRO A 14 -0.37 6.83 10.32
C PRO A 14 0.24 8.00 9.51
N GLU A 15 0.87 7.71 8.38
CA GLU A 15 1.51 8.67 7.49
C GLU A 15 1.56 8.12 6.04
N PRO A 16 1.88 8.95 5.02
CA PRO A 16 1.95 8.49 3.65
C PRO A 16 2.94 7.34 3.47
N LEU A 17 2.58 6.37 2.61
CA LEU A 17 3.38 5.19 2.30
C LEU A 17 3.93 5.32 0.87
N GLU A 18 5.24 5.16 0.70
CA GLU A 18 5.85 4.94 -0.62
C GLU A 18 5.79 3.44 -0.96
N ILE A 19 5.09 3.10 -2.04
CA ILE A 19 4.92 1.71 -2.49
C ILE A 19 6.23 1.17 -3.03
N LYS A 20 6.65 0.00 -2.54
CA LYS A 20 7.82 -0.74 -3.00
C LYS A 20 7.46 -1.99 -3.80
N SER A 21 6.29 -2.57 -3.55
CA SER A 21 5.75 -3.67 -4.34
C SER A 21 4.22 -3.73 -4.18
N ILE A 22 3.54 -4.10 -5.25
CA ILE A 22 2.12 -4.48 -5.24
C ILE A 22 1.94 -5.80 -5.99
N GLU A 23 1.41 -6.81 -5.32
CA GLU A 23 1.25 -8.16 -5.85
C GLU A 23 -0.19 -8.63 -5.67
N LYS A 24 -0.84 -9.09 -6.74
CA LYS A 24 -2.15 -9.75 -6.64
C LYS A 24 -1.96 -11.18 -6.11
N ILE A 25 -2.52 -11.49 -4.95
CA ILE A 25 -2.35 -12.77 -4.25
C ILE A 25 -3.65 -13.59 -4.11
N GLY A 26 -4.77 -13.07 -4.62
CA GLY A 26 -6.07 -13.73 -4.66
C GLY A 26 -6.97 -13.14 -5.74
N GLU A 27 -8.26 -13.50 -5.73
CA GLU A 27 -9.23 -12.95 -6.69
C GLU A 27 -9.41 -11.43 -6.49
N ASP A 28 -9.55 -11.01 -5.23
CA ASP A 28 -9.73 -9.61 -4.81
C ASP A 28 -8.80 -9.26 -3.65
N SER A 29 -7.54 -9.69 -3.69
CA SER A 29 -6.58 -9.40 -2.63
C SER A 29 -5.21 -9.08 -3.20
N TYR A 30 -4.63 -8.01 -2.67
CA TYR A 30 -3.36 -7.45 -3.08
C TYR A 30 -2.47 -7.30 -1.87
N ARG A 31 -1.25 -7.84 -1.96
CA ARG A 31 -0.19 -7.59 -1.00
C ARG A 31 0.51 -6.30 -1.40
N ILE A 32 0.55 -5.35 -0.49
CA ILE A 32 1.28 -4.09 -0.66
C ILE A 32 2.43 -4.09 0.33
N VAL A 33 3.63 -3.83 -0.19
CA VAL A 33 4.82 -3.59 0.62
C VAL A 33 5.25 -2.15 0.37
N GLY A 34 5.52 -1.40 1.43
CA GLY A 34 5.96 -0.01 1.30
C GLY A 34 6.80 0.46 2.47
N VAL A 35 7.23 1.72 2.37
CA VAL A 35 7.99 2.41 3.42
C VAL A 35 7.30 3.71 3.75
N LEU A 36 7.00 3.93 5.03
CA LEU A 36 6.39 5.16 5.49
C LEU A 36 7.36 6.34 5.29
N VAL A 37 6.87 7.44 4.73
CA VAL A 37 7.71 8.51 4.18
C VAL A 37 8.57 9.20 5.24
N ASN A 38 8.04 9.48 6.44
CA ASN A 38 8.80 10.20 7.48
C ASN A 38 9.54 9.25 8.42
N SER A 39 8.85 8.25 8.98
CA SER A 39 9.43 7.33 9.96
C SER A 39 10.36 6.28 9.34
N ARG A 40 10.29 6.10 8.01
CA ARG A 40 11.06 5.09 7.25
C ARG A 40 10.81 3.65 7.71
N LYS A 41 9.69 3.39 8.38
CA LYS A 41 9.28 2.04 8.76
C LYS A 41 8.75 1.29 7.55
N HIS A 42 9.09 0.01 7.48
CA HIS A 42 8.55 -0.90 6.48
C HIS A 42 7.19 -1.40 6.94
N GLU A 43 6.22 -1.32 6.04
CA GLU A 43 4.87 -1.84 6.25
C GLU A 43 4.55 -2.88 5.19
N GLU A 44 3.77 -3.87 5.59
CA GLU A 44 3.22 -4.90 4.73
C GLU A 44 1.75 -5.10 5.08
N ASN A 45 0.87 -4.90 4.10
CA ASN A 45 -0.57 -5.04 4.27
C ASN A 45 -1.15 -5.88 3.14
N ILE A 46 -2.19 -6.64 3.44
CA ILE A 46 -3.04 -7.26 2.42
C ILE A 46 -4.32 -6.43 2.37
N LEU A 47 -4.59 -5.83 1.22
CA LEU A 47 -5.79 -5.03 0.96
C LEU A 47 -6.63 -5.71 -0.11
N SER A 48 -7.94 -5.59 0.03
CA SER A 48 -8.90 -5.96 -1.00
C SER A 48 -8.95 -4.95 -2.15
N SER A 49 -9.60 -5.32 -3.25
CA SER A 49 -9.85 -4.39 -4.37
C SER A 49 -10.57 -3.11 -3.91
N ASP A 50 -11.56 -3.23 -3.02
CA ASP A 50 -12.32 -2.09 -2.49
C ASP A 50 -11.45 -1.20 -1.58
N GLU A 51 -10.59 -1.80 -0.75
CA GLU A 51 -9.67 -1.07 0.13
C GLU A 51 -8.58 -0.33 -0.67
N LEU A 52 -8.16 -0.86 -1.82
CA LEU A 52 -7.25 -0.17 -2.74
C LEU A 52 -7.86 1.10 -3.33
N GLU A 53 -9.18 1.17 -3.51
CA GLU A 53 -9.86 2.38 -4.00
C GLU A 53 -9.89 3.50 -2.94
N MET A 54 -9.55 3.18 -1.68
CA MET A 54 -9.47 4.15 -0.58
C MET A 54 -8.09 4.82 -0.44
N LEU A 55 -7.15 4.53 -1.35
CA LEU A 55 -5.77 5.03 -1.37
C LEU A 55 -5.56 6.27 -2.26
#